data_AF-A0A2G8HXI1-F1
#
_entry.id   AF-A0A2G8HXI1-F1
#
_cell.length_a   1.000
_cell.length_b   1.000
_cell.length_c   1.000
_cell.angle_alpha   90.00
_cell.angle_beta   90.00
_cell.angle_gamma   90.00
#
_symmetry.space_group_name_H-M   'P 1'
#
loop_
_entity.id
_entity.type
_entity.pdbx_description
1 polymer ?
#
loop_
_entity_poly.entity_id
_entity_poly.type
_entity_poly.pdbx_seq_one_letter_code
_entity_poly.pdbx_strand_id
1 'polypeptide(L)'
;MKKLILGMVIATISIGAQAGRFDIDVNINANDRLKNCRENVRTLKDENVTLKSILSTTESRLSQCQVDLRNQGNNGEVRRLQQDLNQANQAITRLENTVDNKNAKIQDLKREIQELQDQLNPRTPRFDLADSIRACGLIKNSSYSSYCAANARKYQVRAKVIENCAKINNAYYASECVEDAGEFNANARQVEECAKISNTSYAGQCVVSAGKGKVPADVIAACRATSSNSYYQAQCVADSGIQ
;
A
#
# COMPACT_ATOMS: atom_id res chain seq x y z
N MET A 1 5.81 54.48 33.77
CA MET A 1 5.13 55.33 34.77
C MET A 1 3.98 54.57 35.41
N LYS A 2 3.99 54.44 36.75
CA LYS A 2 2.87 54.23 37.71
C LYS A 2 3.21 53.20 38.84
N LYS A 3 3.56 53.79 40.00
CA LYS A 3 3.27 53.41 41.43
C LYS A 3 3.88 52.09 41.94
N LEU A 4 4.90 52.00 42.82
CA LEU A 4 5.31 52.71 44.06
C LEU A 4 4.38 52.46 45.27
N ILE A 5 5.03 51.98 46.35
CA ILE A 5 4.68 51.99 47.79
C ILE A 5 4.06 50.69 48.34
N LEU A 6 4.87 49.89 49.04
CA LEU A 6 4.42 49.15 50.23
C LEU A 6 5.41 49.47 51.37
N GLY A 7 4.99 50.37 52.27
CA GLY A 7 5.75 50.76 53.45
C GLY A 7 5.63 49.68 54.52
N MET A 8 6.80 49.21 54.99
CA MET A 8 6.96 48.31 56.11
C MET A 8 6.75 49.10 57.41
N VAL A 9 5.72 48.77 58.19
CA VAL A 9 5.53 49.32 59.54
C VAL A 9 6.39 48.51 60.51
N ILE A 10 7.54 49.05 60.89
CA ILE A 10 8.33 48.53 62.01
C ILE A 10 7.83 49.26 63.26
N ALA A 11 6.96 48.61 64.03
CA ALA A 11 6.60 49.05 65.36
C ALA A 11 7.72 48.64 66.34
N THR A 12 8.72 49.52 66.50
CA THR A 12 9.68 49.45 67.60
C THR A 12 9.00 49.90 68.89
N ILE A 13 8.63 48.96 69.76
CA ILE A 13 8.26 49.27 71.14
C ILE A 13 9.56 49.27 71.96
N SER A 14 10.18 50.45 72.09
CA SER A 14 11.26 50.69 73.03
C SER A 14 10.67 50.89 74.43
N ILE A 15 10.58 49.82 75.22
CA ILE A 15 10.31 49.93 76.66
C ILE A 15 11.67 50.16 77.34
N GLY A 16 12.00 51.43 77.51
CA GLY A 16 13.08 51.88 78.37
C GLY A 16 12.76 51.55 79.83
N ALA A 17 13.75 51.00 80.51
CA ALA A 17 13.72 50.73 81.93
C ALA A 17 13.55 52.03 82.73
N GLN A 18 12.49 52.10 83.55
CA GLN A 18 12.50 52.92 84.74
C GLN A 18 12.25 52.00 85.94
N ALA A 19 13.35 51.70 86.62
CA ALA A 19 13.36 51.13 87.95
C ALA A 19 12.89 52.22 88.93
N GLY A 20 11.63 52.16 89.35
CA GLY A 20 11.12 52.83 90.54
C GLY A 20 10.64 51.76 91.50
N ARG A 21 11.27 51.66 92.67
CA ARG A 21 10.84 50.78 93.76
C ARG A 21 9.41 51.09 94.14
N PHE A 22 8.50 50.21 93.76
CA PHE A 22 7.20 50.06 94.41
C PHE A 22 7.22 48.69 95.09
N ASP A 23 7.49 48.72 96.38
CA ASP A 23 7.23 47.60 97.27
C ASP A 23 5.71 47.55 97.45
N ILE A 24 5.05 46.80 96.58
CA ILE A 24 3.62 46.49 96.72
C ILE A 24 3.58 45.02 97.06
N ASP A 25 3.30 44.77 98.33
CA ASP A 25 2.91 43.47 98.85
C ASP A 25 1.59 43.07 98.17
N VAL A 26 1.70 42.19 97.16
CA VAL A 26 0.55 41.62 96.47
C VAL A 26 0.57 40.12 96.65
N ASN A 27 -0.20 39.68 97.64
CA ASN A 27 -1.23 38.64 97.52
C ASN A 27 -0.87 37.47 96.58
N ILE A 28 -0.76 36.29 97.17
CA ILE A 28 -0.28 35.00 96.63
C ILE A 28 -0.94 34.56 95.29
N ASN A 29 -1.98 35.26 94.80
CA ASN A 29 -2.63 35.08 93.48
C ASN A 29 -2.09 35.97 92.31
N ALA A 30 -1.30 37.01 92.58
CA ALA A 30 -0.75 37.88 91.52
C ALA A 30 0.48 37.26 90.81
N ASN A 31 1.17 36.35 91.51
CA ASN A 31 2.34 35.66 91.01
C ASN A 31 2.01 34.72 89.84
N ASP A 32 0.86 34.04 89.88
CA ASP A 32 0.40 33.14 88.81
C ASP A 32 -0.02 33.90 87.56
N ARG A 33 -0.66 35.06 87.69
CA ARG A 33 -0.99 35.92 86.54
C ARG A 33 0.25 36.51 85.88
N LEU A 34 1.24 36.95 86.67
CA LEU A 34 2.53 37.42 86.16
C LEU A 34 3.33 36.29 85.51
N LYS A 35 3.26 35.08 86.07
CA LYS A 35 3.87 33.87 85.49
C LYS A 35 3.22 33.48 84.17
N ASN A 36 1.88 33.43 84.10
CA ASN A 36 1.13 33.20 82.86
C ASN A 36 1.40 34.27 81.80
N CYS A 37 1.45 35.55 82.19
CA CYS A 37 1.77 36.64 81.27
C CYS A 37 3.20 36.50 80.72
N ARG A 38 4.17 36.18 81.59
CA ARG A 38 5.56 35.94 81.19
C ARG A 38 5.69 34.71 80.28
N GLU A 39 4.89 33.68 80.51
CA GLU A 39 4.84 32.47 79.68
C GLU A 39 4.22 32.76 78.32
N ASN A 40 3.08 33.46 78.26
CA ASN A 40 2.47 33.92 77.01
C ASN A 40 3.40 34.82 76.18
N VAL A 41 4.14 35.72 76.83
CA VAL A 41 5.12 36.58 76.15
C VAL A 41 6.29 35.75 75.58
N ARG A 42 6.70 34.67 76.24
CA ARG A 42 7.71 33.74 75.69
C ARG A 42 7.15 32.99 74.49
N THR A 43 5.95 32.42 74.60
CA THR A 43 5.28 31.72 73.49
C THR A 43 5.11 32.62 72.28
N LEU A 44 4.60 33.84 72.47
CA LEU A 44 4.45 34.83 71.41
C LEU A 44 5.79 35.22 70.77
N LYS A 45 6.88 35.26 71.55
CA LYS A 45 8.22 35.55 71.03
C LYS A 45 8.75 34.39 70.18
N ASP A 46 8.52 33.15 70.60
CA ASP A 46 8.93 31.95 69.88
C ASP A 46 8.12 31.78 68.58
N GLU A 47 6.82 32.06 68.62
CA GLU A 47 5.95 32.14 67.44
C GLU A 47 6.42 33.22 66.45
N ASN A 48 6.83 34.40 66.95
CA ASN A 48 7.33 35.48 66.11
C ASN A 48 8.64 35.10 65.39
N VAL A 49 9.54 34.41 66.08
CA VAL A 49 10.79 33.89 65.48
C VAL A 49 10.47 32.84 64.41
N THR A 50 9.52 31.95 64.68
CA THR A 50 9.07 30.93 63.74
C THR A 50 8.45 31.55 62.49
N LEU A 51 7.56 32.53 62.66
CA LEU A 51 6.93 33.26 61.55
C LEU A 51 7.96 34.00 60.70
N LYS A 52 8.97 34.63 61.30
CA LYS A 52 10.07 35.27 60.56
C LYS A 52 10.87 34.28 59.72
N SER A 53 11.13 33.08 60.27
CA SER A 53 11.81 32.01 59.53
C SER A 53 11.00 31.53 58.32
N ILE A 54 9.69 31.32 58.52
CA ILE A 54 8.76 30.93 57.44
C ILE A 54 8.66 32.01 56.36
N LEU A 55 8.59 33.28 56.77
CA LEU A 55 8.51 34.42 55.84
C LEU A 55 9.76 34.48 54.96
N SER A 56 10.95 34.41 55.56
CA SER A 56 12.24 34.37 54.84
C SER A 56 12.31 33.20 53.85
N THR A 57 11.87 32.01 54.27
CA THR A 57 11.84 30.82 53.42
C THR A 57 10.89 31.01 52.23
N THR A 58 9.75 31.64 52.48
CA THR A 58 8.71 31.86 51.46
C THR A 58 9.13 32.96 50.48
N GLU A 59 9.77 34.04 50.94
CA GLU A 59 10.36 35.08 50.09
C GLU A 59 11.47 34.53 49.20
N SER A 60 12.33 33.65 49.75
CA SER A 60 13.36 32.95 48.97
C SER A 60 12.75 32.08 47.88
N ARG A 61 11.74 31.26 48.22
CA ARG A 61 11.01 30.43 47.25
C ARG A 61 10.31 31.24 46.17
N LEU A 62 9.69 32.36 46.54
CA LEU A 62 9.02 33.25 45.58
C LEU A 62 10.04 33.90 44.63
N SER A 63 11.18 34.35 45.17
CA SER A 63 12.26 34.93 44.38
C SER A 63 12.83 33.90 43.39
N GLN A 64 13.06 32.67 43.85
CA GLN A 64 13.47 31.56 43.00
C GLN A 64 12.45 31.30 41.89
N CYS A 65 11.16 31.23 42.23
CA CYS A 65 10.10 31.01 41.26
C CYS A 65 10.00 32.15 40.23
N GLN A 66 10.17 33.41 40.64
CA GLN A 66 10.21 34.56 39.74
C GLN A 66 11.42 34.54 38.80
N VAL A 67 12.58 34.09 39.30
CA VAL A 67 13.78 33.90 38.49
C VAL A 67 13.56 32.79 37.47
N ASP A 68 12.98 31.66 37.87
CA ASP A 68 12.68 30.54 36.96
C ASP A 68 11.65 30.94 35.89
N LEU A 69 10.64 31.73 36.26
CA LEU A 69 9.65 32.29 35.32
C LEU A 69 10.28 33.29 34.34
N ARG A 70 11.20 34.15 34.82
CA ARG A 70 11.93 35.11 33.98
C ARG A 70 12.97 34.45 33.07
N ASN A 71 13.66 33.43 33.56
CA ASN A 71 14.74 32.76 32.85
C ASN A 71 14.25 31.77 31.78
N GLN A 72 12.93 31.61 31.59
CA GLN A 72 12.37 30.88 30.45
C GLN A 72 12.95 29.46 30.28
N GLY A 73 13.39 28.80 31.35
CA GLY A 73 14.06 27.48 31.28
C GLY A 73 13.21 26.43 30.56
N ASN A 74 11.92 26.36 30.91
CA ASN A 74 10.94 25.52 30.21
C ASN A 74 10.57 26.06 28.81
N ASN A 75 10.72 27.35 28.55
CA ASN A 75 10.37 27.97 27.28
C ASN A 75 11.40 27.68 26.18
N GLY A 76 12.67 27.45 26.54
CA GLY A 76 13.70 27.05 25.58
C GLY A 76 13.47 25.65 25.03
N GLU A 77 13.17 24.70 25.91
CA GLU A 77 12.87 23.31 25.53
C GLU A 77 11.54 23.21 24.78
N VAL A 78 10.49 23.91 25.25
CA VAL A 78 9.22 24.00 24.53
C VAL A 78 9.41 24.58 23.13
N ARG A 79 10.22 25.64 22.96
CA ARG A 79 10.52 26.21 21.64
C ARG A 79 11.25 25.23 20.72
N ARG A 80 12.20 24.45 21.24
CA ARG A 80 12.91 23.43 20.47
C ARG A 80 11.97 22.31 20.04
N LEU A 81 11.20 21.75 20.97
CA LEU A 81 10.19 20.74 20.69
C LEU A 81 9.17 21.23 19.65
N GLN A 82 8.79 22.51 19.72
CA GLN A 82 7.87 23.10 18.77
C GLN A 82 8.49 23.32 17.37
N GLN A 83 9.79 23.61 17.29
CA GLN A 83 10.53 23.63 16.03
C GLN A 83 10.66 22.22 15.43
N ASP A 84 11.03 21.23 16.24
CA ASP A 84 11.16 19.84 15.82
C ASP A 84 9.83 19.30 15.31
N LEU A 85 8.73 19.58 16.03
CA LEU A 85 7.37 19.21 15.61
C LEU A 85 7.02 19.82 14.24
N ASN A 86 7.34 21.09 14.02
CA ASN A 86 7.09 21.76 12.75
C ASN A 86 7.92 21.17 11.60
N GLN A 87 9.19 20.82 11.86
CA GLN A 87 10.04 20.14 10.88
C GLN A 87 9.53 18.74 10.56
N ALA A 88 9.13 17.96 11.56
CA ALA A 88 8.54 16.64 11.39
C ALA A 88 7.24 16.73 10.56
N ASN A 89 6.36 17.68 10.86
CA ASN A 89 5.13 17.89 10.10
C ASN A 89 5.42 18.21 8.62
N GLN A 90 6.41 19.06 8.33
CA GLN A 90 6.81 19.34 6.95
C GLN A 90 7.38 18.08 6.25
N ALA A 91 8.13 17.25 6.97
CA ALA A 91 8.65 16.00 6.44
C ALA A 91 7.52 15.00 6.14
N ILE A 92 6.53 14.90 7.04
CA ILE A 92 5.34 14.06 6.85
C ILE A 92 4.59 14.48 5.58
N THR A 93 4.29 15.77 5.39
CA THR A 93 3.59 16.24 4.18
C THR A 93 4.38 15.93 2.89
N ARG A 94 5.72 16.01 2.92
CA ARG A 94 6.56 15.63 1.77
C ARG A 94 6.50 14.13 1.48
N LEU A 95 6.50 13.32 2.53
CA LEU A 95 6.40 11.87 2.43
C LEU A 95 5.02 11.45 1.92
N GLU A 96 3.94 12.06 2.42
CA GLU A 96 2.57 11.85 1.94
C GLU A 96 2.47 12.11 0.43
N ASN A 97 2.92 13.28 -0.02
CA ASN A 97 2.95 13.60 -1.46
C ASN A 97 3.78 12.60 -2.28
N THR A 98 4.88 12.08 -1.71
CA THR A 98 5.71 11.06 -2.38
C THR A 98 4.99 9.72 -2.47
N VAL A 99 4.25 9.33 -1.43
CA VAL A 99 3.44 8.12 -1.39
C VAL A 99 2.32 8.20 -2.41
N ASP A 100 1.61 9.33 -2.49
CA ASP A 100 0.53 9.52 -3.46
C ASP A 100 1.03 9.43 -4.90
N ASN A 101 2.13 10.10 -5.21
CA ASN A 101 2.78 10.03 -6.52
C ASN A 101 3.24 8.59 -6.86
N LYS A 102 3.79 7.87 -5.88
CA LYS A 102 4.19 6.46 -6.07
C LYS A 102 2.97 5.55 -6.27
N ASN A 103 1.88 5.77 -5.55
CA ASN A 103 0.64 5.01 -5.69
C ASN A 103 0.02 5.20 -7.08
N ALA A 104 -0.02 6.43 -7.59
CA ALA A 104 -0.47 6.69 -8.96
C ALA A 104 0.38 5.91 -9.98
N LYS A 105 1.71 5.97 -9.84
CA LYS A 105 2.63 5.23 -10.73
C LYS A 105 2.49 3.71 -10.64
N ILE A 106 2.19 3.17 -9.46
CA ILE A 106 1.88 1.75 -9.28
C ILE A 106 0.61 1.36 -10.03
N GLN A 107 -0.44 2.20 -10.00
CA GLN A 107 -1.66 1.93 -10.74
C GLN A 107 -1.45 1.95 -12.25
N ASP A 108 -0.69 2.92 -12.76
CA ASP A 108 -0.32 2.97 -14.17
C ASP A 108 0.49 1.75 -14.61
N LEU A 109 1.52 1.38 -13.84
CA LEU A 109 2.32 0.18 -14.11
C LEU A 109 1.49 -1.11 -14.05
N LYS A 110 0.51 -1.20 -13.14
CA LYS A 110 -0.42 -2.34 -13.10
C LYS A 110 -1.26 -2.42 -14.38
N ARG A 111 -1.74 -1.30 -14.90
CA ARG A 111 -2.49 -1.25 -16.16
C ARG A 111 -1.60 -1.69 -17.33
N GLU A 112 -0.38 -1.17 -17.41
CA GLU A 112 0.59 -1.58 -18.46
C GLU A 112 0.92 -3.07 -18.38
N ILE A 113 1.14 -3.61 -17.18
CA ILE A 113 1.34 -5.05 -16.99
C ILE A 113 0.11 -5.83 -17.48
N GLN A 114 -1.10 -5.37 -17.18
CA GLN A 114 -2.34 -6.02 -17.62
C GLN A 114 -2.45 -6.01 -19.15
N GLU A 115 -2.16 -4.88 -19.79
CA GLU A 115 -2.15 -4.74 -21.25
C GLU A 115 -1.08 -5.62 -21.89
N LEU A 116 0.13 -5.65 -21.34
CA LEU A 116 1.20 -6.53 -21.80
C LEU A 116 0.87 -8.01 -21.60
N GLN A 117 0.21 -8.36 -20.50
CA GLN A 117 -0.30 -9.71 -20.26
C GLN A 117 -1.38 -10.08 -21.28
N ASP A 118 -2.30 -9.18 -21.61
CA ASP A 118 -3.32 -9.39 -22.62
C ASP A 118 -2.71 -9.46 -24.04
N GLN A 119 -1.59 -8.79 -24.31
CA GLN A 119 -0.86 -8.89 -25.58
C GLN A 119 -0.05 -10.20 -25.70
N LEU A 120 0.63 -10.61 -24.63
CA LEU A 120 1.44 -11.84 -24.59
C LEU A 120 0.57 -13.10 -24.52
N ASN A 121 -0.53 -13.03 -23.76
CA ASN A 121 -1.50 -14.10 -23.58
C ASN A 121 -2.91 -13.57 -23.89
N PRO A 122 -3.22 -13.28 -25.17
CA PRO A 122 -4.57 -12.90 -25.56
C PRO A 122 -5.53 -13.95 -25.02
N ARG A 123 -6.50 -13.51 -24.20
CA ARG A 123 -7.51 -14.38 -23.57
C ARG A 123 -8.00 -15.36 -24.63
N THR A 124 -7.58 -16.62 -24.50
CA THR A 124 -8.03 -17.64 -25.43
C THR A 124 -9.55 -17.70 -25.30
N PRO A 125 -10.32 -17.50 -26.38
CA PRO A 125 -11.77 -17.58 -26.30
C PRO A 125 -12.14 -18.93 -25.70
N ARG A 126 -12.95 -18.90 -24.64
CA ARG A 126 -13.55 -20.10 -24.05
C ARG A 126 -14.27 -20.84 -25.20
N PHE A 127 -14.20 -22.17 -25.23
CA PHE A 127 -14.89 -22.93 -26.27
C PHE A 127 -16.38 -22.58 -26.26
N ASP A 128 -16.84 -21.96 -27.35
CA ASP A 128 -18.24 -21.66 -27.60
C ASP A 128 -18.74 -22.64 -28.66
N LEU A 129 -19.60 -23.56 -28.23
CA LEU A 129 -20.14 -24.58 -29.10
C LEU A 129 -20.98 -23.95 -30.22
N ALA A 130 -21.76 -22.90 -29.95
CA ALA A 130 -22.61 -22.27 -30.96
C ALA A 130 -21.75 -21.65 -32.07
N ASP A 131 -20.66 -20.97 -31.71
CA ASP A 131 -19.72 -20.41 -32.68
C ASP A 131 -19.07 -21.49 -33.53
N SER A 132 -18.63 -22.59 -32.90
CA SER A 132 -18.00 -23.70 -33.62
C SER A 132 -18.97 -24.37 -34.60
N ILE A 133 -20.24 -24.56 -34.22
CA ILE A 133 -21.26 -25.10 -35.11
C ILE A 133 -21.55 -24.14 -36.27
N ARG A 134 -21.61 -22.83 -36.02
CA ARG A 134 -21.76 -21.82 -37.09
C ARG A 134 -20.58 -21.86 -38.06
N ALA A 135 -19.36 -21.97 -37.56
CA ALA A 135 -18.15 -22.07 -38.38
C ALA A 135 -18.15 -23.32 -39.26
N CYS A 136 -18.68 -24.46 -38.78
CA CYS A 136 -18.83 -25.67 -39.61
C CYS A 136 -19.76 -25.46 -40.81
N GLY A 137 -20.67 -24.47 -40.76
CA GLY A 137 -21.51 -24.07 -41.89
C GLY A 137 -20.73 -23.47 -43.07
N LEU A 138 -19.47 -23.09 -42.89
CA LEU A 138 -18.61 -22.57 -43.97
C LEU A 138 -18.10 -23.68 -44.91
N ILE A 139 -18.16 -24.95 -44.50
CA ILE A 139 -17.74 -26.09 -45.32
C ILE A 139 -18.80 -26.36 -46.39
N LYS A 140 -18.39 -26.31 -47.66
CA LYS A 140 -19.26 -26.41 -48.86
C LYS A 140 -19.77 -27.83 -49.14
N ASN A 141 -20.47 -28.44 -48.18
CA ASN A 141 -21.24 -29.69 -48.31
C ASN A 141 -21.98 -29.95 -46.99
N SER A 142 -23.29 -30.24 -47.02
CA SER A 142 -24.09 -30.45 -45.81
C SER A 142 -23.67 -31.69 -45.00
N SER A 143 -23.27 -32.77 -45.66
CA SER A 143 -22.79 -33.99 -44.99
C SER A 143 -21.48 -33.74 -44.25
N TYR A 144 -20.50 -33.09 -44.90
CA TYR A 144 -19.22 -32.76 -44.27
C TYR A 144 -19.33 -31.64 -43.23
N SER A 145 -20.27 -30.71 -43.40
CA SER A 145 -20.60 -29.71 -42.38
C SER A 145 -21.19 -30.37 -41.12
N SER A 146 -22.05 -31.37 -41.29
CA SER A 146 -22.60 -32.15 -40.17
C SER A 146 -21.53 -33.01 -39.49
N TYR A 147 -20.60 -33.57 -40.27
CA TYR A 147 -19.43 -34.29 -39.75
C TYR A 147 -18.51 -33.37 -38.92
N CYS A 148 -18.20 -32.19 -39.45
CA CYS A 148 -17.50 -31.13 -38.73
C CYS A 148 -18.19 -30.79 -37.40
N ALA A 149 -19.51 -30.61 -37.41
CA ALA A 149 -20.28 -30.30 -36.21
C ALA A 149 -20.18 -31.40 -35.13
N ALA A 150 -20.16 -32.66 -35.54
CA ALA A 150 -19.97 -33.80 -34.63
C ALA A 150 -18.55 -33.78 -34.02
N ASN A 151 -17.52 -33.58 -34.84
CA ASN A 151 -16.13 -33.55 -34.37
C ASN A 151 -15.81 -32.31 -33.54
N ALA A 152 -16.36 -31.15 -33.89
CA ALA A 152 -16.25 -29.92 -33.11
C ALA A 152 -16.82 -30.07 -31.70
N ARG A 153 -17.93 -30.80 -31.54
CA ARG A 153 -18.48 -31.17 -30.22
C ARG A 153 -17.58 -32.16 -29.49
N LYS A 154 -17.15 -33.21 -30.17
CA LYS A 154 -16.34 -34.30 -29.59
C LYS A 154 -15.02 -33.80 -29.02
N TYR A 155 -14.30 -32.97 -29.78
CA TYR A 155 -12.96 -32.50 -29.43
C TYR A 155 -12.93 -31.05 -28.93
N GLN A 156 -14.09 -30.40 -28.77
CA GLN A 156 -14.18 -28.99 -28.37
C GLN A 156 -13.37 -28.05 -29.27
N VAL A 157 -13.43 -28.30 -30.58
CA VAL A 157 -12.67 -27.53 -31.59
C VAL A 157 -13.23 -26.11 -31.68
N ARG A 158 -12.38 -25.11 -31.47
CA ARG A 158 -12.80 -23.69 -31.48
C ARG A 158 -13.18 -23.22 -32.88
N ALA A 159 -14.15 -22.30 -32.96
CA ALA A 159 -14.61 -21.70 -34.21
C ALA A 159 -13.47 -21.21 -35.12
N LYS A 160 -12.43 -20.57 -34.55
CA LYS A 160 -11.31 -20.05 -35.35
C LYS A 160 -10.49 -21.12 -36.05
N VAL A 161 -10.34 -22.29 -35.42
CA VAL A 161 -9.69 -23.46 -36.05
C VAL A 161 -10.53 -23.94 -37.23
N ILE A 162 -11.84 -24.04 -37.03
CA ILE A 162 -12.81 -24.48 -38.04
C ILE A 162 -12.85 -23.50 -39.23
N GLU A 163 -12.86 -22.19 -38.97
CA GLU A 163 -12.77 -21.15 -40.01
C GLU A 163 -11.52 -21.30 -40.87
N ASN A 164 -10.39 -21.70 -40.26
CA ASN A 164 -9.14 -21.92 -40.99
C ASN A 164 -9.17 -23.23 -41.78
N CYS A 165 -9.70 -24.32 -41.22
CA CYS A 165 -9.92 -25.56 -41.97
C CYS A 165 -10.89 -25.36 -43.15
N ALA A 166 -11.90 -24.52 -43.00
CA ALA A 166 -12.87 -24.21 -44.06
C ALA A 166 -12.24 -23.46 -45.26
N LYS A 167 -11.02 -22.92 -45.13
CA LYS A 167 -10.26 -22.35 -46.26
C LYS A 167 -9.71 -23.44 -47.19
N ILE A 168 -9.68 -24.71 -46.77
CA ILE A 168 -9.29 -25.84 -47.62
C ILE A 168 -10.40 -26.05 -48.66
N ASN A 169 -10.04 -25.99 -49.94
CA ASN A 169 -10.99 -25.95 -51.05
C ASN A 169 -11.94 -27.16 -51.14
N ASN A 170 -11.50 -28.32 -50.67
CA ASN A 170 -12.26 -29.56 -50.72
C ASN A 170 -12.96 -29.80 -49.38
N ALA A 171 -14.29 -29.95 -49.40
CA ALA A 171 -15.12 -30.09 -48.21
C ALA A 171 -14.80 -31.35 -47.37
N TYR A 172 -14.38 -32.45 -48.00
CA TYR A 172 -13.94 -33.65 -47.28
C TYR A 172 -12.70 -33.34 -46.43
N TYR A 173 -11.63 -32.84 -47.06
CA TYR A 173 -10.38 -32.48 -46.37
C TYR A 173 -10.55 -31.33 -45.38
N ALA A 174 -11.48 -30.39 -45.64
CA ALA A 174 -11.82 -29.35 -44.67
C ALA A 174 -12.46 -29.95 -43.39
N SER A 175 -13.32 -30.96 -43.53
CA SER A 175 -13.93 -31.64 -42.38
C SER A 175 -12.97 -32.58 -41.65
N GLU A 176 -12.08 -33.24 -42.39
CA GLU A 176 -11.00 -34.08 -41.85
C GLU A 176 -9.99 -33.21 -41.07
N CYS A 177 -9.63 -32.04 -41.59
CA CYS A 177 -8.81 -31.05 -40.89
C CYS A 177 -9.39 -30.66 -39.52
N VAL A 178 -10.71 -30.53 -39.39
CA VAL A 178 -11.35 -30.21 -38.11
C VAL A 178 -11.24 -31.37 -37.12
N GLU A 179 -11.38 -32.60 -37.59
CA GLU A 179 -11.16 -33.81 -36.81
C GLU A 179 -9.71 -33.88 -36.32
N ASP A 180 -8.75 -33.82 -37.25
CA ASP A 180 -7.32 -33.89 -36.96
C ASP A 180 -6.87 -32.76 -36.02
N ALA A 181 -7.34 -31.54 -36.26
CA ALA A 181 -7.00 -30.41 -35.41
C ALA A 181 -7.55 -30.58 -33.98
N GLY A 182 -8.74 -31.19 -33.85
CA GLY A 182 -9.33 -31.52 -32.56
C GLY A 182 -8.57 -32.64 -31.84
N GLU A 183 -8.31 -33.73 -32.54
CA GLU A 183 -7.64 -34.91 -32.00
C GLU A 183 -6.22 -34.61 -31.53
N PHE A 184 -5.45 -33.85 -32.33
CA PHE A 184 -4.07 -33.51 -32.01
C PHE A 184 -3.89 -32.16 -31.31
N ASN A 185 -5.01 -31.50 -30.97
CA ASN A 185 -5.05 -30.19 -30.33
C ASN A 185 -4.16 -29.16 -31.08
N ALA A 186 -4.34 -29.08 -32.40
CA ALA A 186 -3.71 -28.08 -33.25
C ALA A 186 -4.43 -26.73 -33.07
N ASN A 187 -3.66 -25.68 -32.84
CA ASN A 187 -4.21 -24.35 -32.61
C ASN A 187 -4.52 -23.63 -33.93
N ALA A 188 -5.29 -22.54 -33.83
CA ALA A 188 -5.77 -21.82 -35.01
C ALA A 188 -4.64 -21.28 -35.92
N ARG A 189 -3.50 -20.85 -35.35
CA ARG A 189 -2.37 -20.34 -36.13
C ARG A 189 -1.66 -21.45 -36.90
N GLN A 190 -1.52 -22.63 -36.29
CA GLN A 190 -0.96 -23.80 -36.97
C GLN A 190 -1.82 -24.20 -38.18
N VAL A 191 -3.14 -24.31 -37.96
CA VAL A 191 -4.10 -24.66 -39.03
C VAL A 191 -4.13 -23.59 -40.11
N GLU A 192 -4.02 -22.31 -39.74
CA GLU A 192 -3.96 -21.22 -40.72
C GLU A 192 -2.77 -21.34 -41.68
N GLU A 193 -1.57 -21.65 -41.17
CA GLU A 193 -0.39 -21.81 -42.02
C GLU A 193 -0.46 -23.10 -42.85
N CYS A 194 -0.91 -24.21 -42.26
CA CYS A 194 -1.10 -25.47 -43.00
C CYS A 194 -2.16 -25.36 -44.10
N ALA A 195 -3.24 -24.61 -43.88
CA ALA A 195 -4.29 -24.40 -44.88
C ALA A 195 -3.81 -23.60 -46.11
N LYS A 196 -2.63 -22.95 -46.04
CA LYS A 196 -2.01 -22.27 -47.19
C LYS A 196 -1.20 -23.21 -48.08
N ILE A 197 -1.04 -24.49 -47.72
CA ILE A 197 -0.45 -25.50 -48.59
C ILE A 197 -1.43 -25.81 -49.73
N SER A 198 -1.00 -25.64 -50.98
CA SER A 198 -1.87 -25.69 -52.16
C SER A 198 -2.59 -27.02 -52.34
N ASN A 199 -1.96 -28.13 -51.97
CA ASN A 199 -2.56 -29.45 -52.03
C ASN A 199 -3.33 -29.75 -50.73
N THR A 200 -4.63 -30.04 -50.85
CA THR A 200 -5.52 -30.23 -49.70
C THR A 200 -5.20 -31.45 -48.84
N SER A 201 -4.64 -32.52 -49.42
CA SER A 201 -4.23 -33.71 -48.66
C SER A 201 -2.99 -33.43 -47.83
N TYR A 202 -1.98 -32.76 -48.41
CA TYR A 202 -0.78 -32.36 -47.67
C TYR A 202 -1.06 -31.26 -46.63
N ALA A 203 -2.05 -30.40 -46.87
CA ALA A 203 -2.54 -29.46 -45.86
C ALA A 203 -3.09 -30.18 -44.63
N GLY A 204 -3.88 -31.25 -44.81
CA GLY A 204 -4.36 -32.09 -43.71
C GLY A 204 -3.20 -32.78 -42.95
N GLN A 205 -2.26 -33.39 -43.68
CA GLN A 205 -1.07 -34.01 -43.08
C GLN A 205 -0.23 -32.99 -42.28
N CYS A 206 -0.11 -31.75 -42.77
CA CYS A 206 0.55 -30.67 -42.04
C CYS A 206 -0.15 -30.39 -40.70
N VAL A 207 -1.49 -30.34 -40.66
CA VAL A 207 -2.26 -30.12 -39.43
C VAL A 207 -2.00 -31.23 -38.40
N VAL A 208 -2.00 -32.49 -38.85
CA VAL A 208 -1.69 -33.66 -38.00
C VAL A 208 -0.29 -33.53 -37.41
N SER A 209 0.72 -33.31 -38.25
CA SER A 209 2.12 -33.20 -37.83
C SER A 209 2.35 -32.01 -36.90
N ALA A 210 1.77 -30.85 -37.22
CA ALA A 210 1.86 -29.64 -36.40
C ALA A 210 1.21 -29.82 -35.02
N GLY A 211 0.05 -30.46 -34.95
CA GLY A 211 -0.65 -30.76 -33.71
C GLY A 211 0.12 -31.75 -32.82
N LYS A 212 0.59 -32.86 -33.41
CA LYS A 212 1.35 -33.92 -32.73
C LYS A 212 2.69 -33.41 -32.20
N GLY A 213 3.49 -32.77 -33.06
CA GLY A 213 4.82 -32.27 -32.72
C GLY A 213 4.84 -30.90 -32.04
N LYS A 214 3.67 -30.30 -31.77
CA LYS A 214 3.54 -28.94 -31.22
C LYS A 214 4.36 -27.90 -31.99
N VAL A 215 4.45 -28.07 -33.31
CA VAL A 215 5.28 -27.23 -34.19
C VAL A 215 4.73 -25.80 -34.22
N PRO A 216 5.51 -24.77 -33.84
CA PRO A 216 5.07 -23.39 -33.88
C PRO A 216 4.66 -22.91 -35.28
N ALA A 217 3.71 -21.98 -35.37
CA ALA A 217 3.17 -21.52 -36.65
C ALA A 217 4.21 -20.81 -37.54
N ASP A 218 5.16 -20.10 -36.94
CA ASP A 218 6.31 -19.49 -37.61
C ASP A 218 7.24 -20.53 -38.25
N VAL A 219 7.43 -21.68 -37.61
CA VAL A 219 8.18 -22.81 -38.19
C VAL A 219 7.43 -23.42 -39.37
N ILE A 220 6.10 -23.57 -39.27
CA ILE A 220 5.26 -24.04 -40.40
C ILE A 220 5.35 -23.08 -41.59
N ALA A 221 5.28 -21.76 -41.32
CA ALA A 221 5.43 -20.74 -42.34
C ALA A 221 6.80 -20.80 -43.03
N ALA A 222 7.87 -21.05 -42.27
CA ALA A 222 9.22 -21.26 -42.80
C ALA A 222 9.29 -22.53 -43.68
N CYS A 223 8.75 -23.65 -43.21
CA CYS A 223 8.68 -24.90 -43.99
C CYS A 223 7.89 -24.77 -45.29
N ARG A 224 6.86 -23.91 -45.32
CA ARG A 224 6.13 -23.62 -46.55
C ARG A 224 6.99 -22.82 -47.54
N ALA A 225 7.89 -21.97 -47.04
CA ALA A 225 8.77 -21.14 -47.86
C ALA A 225 9.99 -21.89 -48.42
N THR A 226 10.36 -23.06 -47.87
CA THR A 226 11.55 -23.82 -48.31
C THR A 226 11.37 -24.52 -49.65
N SER A 227 10.14 -24.78 -50.09
CA SER A 227 9.85 -25.47 -51.35
C SER A 227 8.53 -25.00 -51.95
N SER A 228 8.40 -25.08 -53.27
CA SER A 228 7.10 -24.94 -53.97
C SER A 228 6.29 -26.24 -54.00
N ASN A 229 6.89 -27.38 -53.64
CA ASN A 229 6.23 -28.67 -53.64
C ASN A 229 5.56 -28.95 -52.29
N SER A 230 4.24 -29.11 -52.29
CA SER A 230 3.43 -29.35 -51.09
C SER A 230 3.84 -30.58 -50.28
N TYR A 231 4.40 -31.61 -50.91
CA TYR A 231 4.93 -32.78 -50.19
C TYR A 231 6.11 -32.39 -49.28
N TYR A 232 7.11 -31.68 -49.83
CA TYR A 232 8.28 -31.26 -49.04
C TYR A 232 7.92 -30.22 -47.97
N GLN A 233 6.93 -29.37 -48.24
CA GLN A 233 6.40 -28.44 -47.24
C GLN A 233 5.82 -29.19 -46.04
N ALA A 234 4.98 -30.21 -46.26
CA ALA A 234 4.39 -31.01 -45.19
C ALA A 234 5.44 -31.89 -44.48
N GLN A 235 6.39 -32.47 -45.22
CA GLN A 235 7.47 -33.26 -44.65
C GLN A 235 8.37 -32.43 -43.73
N CYS A 236 8.71 -31.20 -44.11
CA CYS A 236 9.48 -30.30 -43.26
C CYS A 236 8.79 -30.05 -41.91
N VAL A 237 7.46 -29.89 -41.90
CA VAL A 237 6.69 -29.73 -40.66
C VAL A 237 6.72 -31.02 -39.83
N ALA A 238 6.60 -32.18 -40.47
CA ALA A 238 6.70 -33.47 -39.79
C ALA A 238 8.06 -33.63 -39.11
N ASP A 239 9.16 -33.36 -39.84
CA ASP A 239 10.53 -33.49 -39.34
C ASP A 239 10.81 -32.50 -38.20
N SER A 240 10.22 -31.31 -38.25
CA SER A 240 10.35 -30.28 -37.20
C SER A 240 9.66 -30.67 -35.88
N GLY A 241 8.76 -31.65 -35.91
CA GLY A 241 8.00 -32.11 -34.74
C GLY A 241 8.60 -33.32 -34.00
N ILE A 242 9.72 -33.88 -34.47
CA ILE A 242 10.37 -35.08 -33.90
C ILE A 242 11.52 -34.69 -32.93
N GLN A 243 11.40 -33.56 -32.23
CA GLN A 243 12.40 -33.13 -31.24
C GLN A 243 11.99 -33.45 -29.80
#